data_AF-B9N5A8-F1
#
_entry.id   AF-B9N5A8-F1
#
_cell.length_a   1.000
_cell.length_b   1.000
_cell.length_c   1.000
_cell.angle_alpha   90.00
_cell.angle_beta   90.00
_cell.angle_gamma   90.00
#
_symmetry.space_group_name_H-M   'P 1'
#
loop_
_entity.id
_entity.type
_entity.pdbx_description
1 polymer ?
#
loop_
_entity_poly.entity_id
_entity_poly.type
_entity_poly.pdbx_seq_one_letter_code
_entity_poly.pdbx_strand_id
1 'polypeptide(L)' 'MEKKCFGLFFLLLLVLASQEMVVPAEARVCLSQSHHYKGPCLRGHNCAMVCKTEGFAGGECKGFISRCFCAKLC' A
#
# COMPACT_ATOMS: atom_id res chain seq x y z
N MET A 1 -32.04 35.40 23.03
CA MET A 1 -30.73 34.96 22.48
C MET A 1 -30.81 33.57 21.84
N GLU A 2 -31.98 32.90 21.85
CA GLU A 2 -32.10 31.48 21.47
C GLU A 2 -31.96 31.18 19.97
N LYS A 3 -32.37 32.09 19.08
CA LYS A 3 -32.31 31.86 17.62
C LYS A 3 -30.88 31.75 17.08
N LYS A 4 -29.93 32.49 17.69
CA LYS A 4 -28.50 32.45 17.34
C LYS A 4 -27.88 31.12 17.76
N CYS A 5 -28.24 30.63 18.96
CA CYS A 5 -27.79 29.32 19.43
C CYS A 5 -28.34 28.19 18.56
N PHE A 6 -29.61 28.26 18.17
CA PHE A 6 -30.24 27.26 17.30
C PHE A 6 -29.58 27.20 15.92
N GLY A 7 -29.29 28.38 15.33
CA GLY A 7 -28.56 28.46 14.06
C GLY A 7 -27.15 27.92 14.18
N LEU A 8 -26.42 28.25 15.25
CA LEU A 8 -25.07 27.75 15.49
C LEU A 8 -25.05 26.22 15.66
N PHE A 9 -26.04 25.68 16.37
CA PHE A 9 -26.20 24.25 16.60
C PHE A 9 -26.48 23.51 15.29
N PHE A 10 -27.39 24.02 14.45
CA PHE A 10 -27.66 23.47 13.13
C PHE A 10 -26.43 23.50 12.22
N LEU A 11 -25.66 24.59 12.26
CA LEU A 11 -24.45 24.75 11.46
C LEU A 11 -23.36 23.76 11.90
N LEU A 12 -23.23 23.52 13.21
CA LEU A 12 -22.31 22.51 13.76
C LEU A 12 -22.70 21.09 13.31
N LEU A 13 -24.00 20.77 13.33
CA LEU A 13 -24.50 19.46 12.86
C LEU A 13 -24.20 19.22 11.38
N LEU A 14 -24.36 20.24 10.53
CA LEU A 14 -24.05 20.15 9.09
C LEU A 14 -22.54 19.92 8.84
N VAL A 15 -21.67 20.56 9.62
CA VAL A 15 -20.21 20.36 9.53
C VAL A 15 -19.80 18.95 9.97
N LEU A 16 -20.45 18.42 11.02
CA LEU A 16 -20.19 17.05 11.47
C LEU A 16 -20.69 16.01 10.46
N ALA A 17 -21.84 16.25 9.84
CA ALA A 17 -22.42 15.34 8.84
C ALA A 17 -21.66 15.29 7.50
N SER A 18 -20.84 16.29 7.20
CA SER A 18 -20.09 16.40 5.94
C SER A 18 -18.67 15.81 6.00
N GLN A 19 -18.30 15.19 7.12
CA GLN A 19 -17.02 14.48 7.21
C GLN A 19 -17.09 13.15 6.45
N GLU A 20 -16.87 13.24 5.15
CA GLU A 20 -16.58 12.08 4.30
C GLU A 20 -15.21 11.52 4.71
N MET A 21 -15.20 10.39 5.41
CA MET A 21 -13.98 9.65 5.69
C MET A 21 -13.44 9.03 4.39
N VAL A 22 -12.53 9.73 3.72
CA VAL A 22 -11.80 9.15 2.60
C VAL A 22 -10.82 8.13 3.17
N VAL A 23 -11.21 6.86 3.16
CA VAL A 23 -10.28 5.76 3.43
C VAL A 23 -9.28 5.73 2.28
N PRO A 24 -7.96 5.86 2.53
CA PRO A 24 -6.98 5.72 1.48
C PRO A 24 -7.09 4.32 0.88
N ALA A 25 -7.38 4.25 -0.42
CA ALA A 25 -7.31 3.01 -1.16
C ALA A 25 -5.82 2.69 -1.39
N GLU A 26 -5.22 1.95 -0.46
CA GLU A 26 -3.90 1.36 -0.66
C GLU A 26 -3.97 0.43 -1.88
N ALA A 27 -3.12 0.67 -2.87
CA ALA A 27 -3.02 -0.21 -4.04
C ALA A 27 -2.54 -1.60 -3.60
N ARG A 28 -3.09 -2.66 -4.18
CA ARG A 28 -2.70 -4.01 -3.79
C ARG A 28 -1.31 -4.29 -4.34
N VAL A 29 -0.53 -5.06 -3.59
CA VAL A 29 0.79 -5.49 -4.04
C VAL A 29 0.75 -6.99 -4.27
N CYS A 30 0.96 -7.38 -5.52
CA CYS A 30 1.05 -8.77 -5.93
C CYS A 30 2.51 -9.23 -5.88
N LEU A 31 2.74 -10.42 -5.32
CA LEU A 31 4.05 -11.04 -5.23
C LEU A 31 4.13 -12.24 -6.17
N SER A 32 5.19 -12.33 -6.96
CA SER A 32 5.49 -13.47 -7.83
C SER A 32 6.90 -13.98 -7.55
N GLN A 33 7.11 -15.29 -7.55
CA GLN A 33 8.48 -15.81 -7.44
C GLN A 33 9.28 -15.39 -8.69
N SER A 34 10.51 -14.92 -8.49
CA SER A 34 11.42 -14.56 -9.59
C SER A 34 11.79 -15.80 -10.41
N HIS A 35 11.81 -15.64 -11.74
CA HIS A 35 12.21 -16.71 -12.66
C HIS A 35 13.72 -16.72 -12.92
N HIS A 36 14.37 -15.55 -12.83
CA HIS A 36 15.80 -15.42 -13.15
C HIS A 36 16.69 -15.54 -11.91
N TYR A 37 16.16 -15.32 -10.70
CA TYR A 37 16.91 -15.43 -9.46
C TYR A 37 17.16 -16.90 -9.09
N LYS A 38 18.43 -17.26 -8.87
CA LYS A 38 18.85 -18.62 -8.54
C LYS A 38 19.49 -18.68 -7.16
N GLY A 39 19.14 -19.71 -6.40
CA GLY A 39 19.70 -19.97 -5.07
C GLY A 39 19.03 -19.17 -3.93
N PRO A 40 19.59 -19.26 -2.71
CA PRO A 40 19.05 -18.57 -1.55
C PRO A 40 19.23 -17.05 -1.66
N CYS A 41 18.19 -16.32 -1.30
CA CYS A 41 18.10 -14.88 -1.31
C CYS A 41 18.73 -14.32 -0.04
N LEU A 42 20.03 -14.00 -0.11
CA LEU A 42 20.78 -13.46 1.02
C LEU A 42 20.77 -11.92 1.06
N ARG A 43 20.50 -11.27 -0.07
CA ARG A 43 20.57 -9.81 -0.21
C ARG A 43 19.40 -9.30 -1.05
N GLY A 44 18.46 -8.61 -0.39
CA GLY A 44 17.24 -8.08 -1.03
C GLY A 44 17.52 -7.16 -2.21
N HIS A 45 18.60 -6.37 -2.17
CA HIS A 45 19.01 -5.51 -3.28
C HIS A 45 19.24 -6.29 -4.60
N ASN A 46 19.89 -7.46 -4.52
CA ASN A 46 20.14 -8.27 -5.71
C ASN A 46 18.83 -8.85 -6.27
N CYS A 47 17.93 -9.28 -5.38
CA CYS A 47 16.58 -9.72 -5.76
C CYS A 47 15.80 -8.59 -6.46
N ALA A 48 15.81 -7.39 -5.89
CA ALA A 48 15.14 -6.23 -6.49
C ALA A 48 15.70 -5.86 -7.87
N MET A 49 17.02 -5.93 -8.07
CA MET A 49 17.62 -5.69 -9.39
C MET A 49 17.18 -6.72 -10.43
N VAL A 50 17.18 -8.01 -10.07
CA VAL A 50 16.71 -9.08 -10.97
C VAL A 50 15.22 -8.89 -11.29
N CYS A 51 14.40 -8.61 -10.29
CA CYS A 51 12.97 -8.34 -10.48
C CYS A 51 12.69 -7.15 -11.41
N LYS A 52 13.53 -6.11 -11.37
CA LYS A 52 13.44 -5.00 -12.34
C LYS A 52 13.69 -5.46 -13.77
N THR A 53 14.62 -6.40 -14.00
CA THR A 53 14.83 -6.99 -15.33
C THR A 53 13.68 -7.88 -15.78
N GLU A 54 12.88 -8.41 -14.85
CA GLU A 54 11.66 -9.19 -15.12
C GLU A 54 10.41 -8.29 -15.32
N GLY A 55 10.56 -6.96 -15.28
CA GLY A 55 9.45 -6.00 -15.47
C GLY A 55 8.64 -5.70 -14.21
N PHE A 56 9.14 -6.06 -13.03
CA PHE A 56 8.52 -5.73 -11.75
C PHE A 56 9.12 -4.43 -11.17
N ALA A 57 8.36 -3.75 -10.30
CA ALA A 57 8.83 -2.52 -9.67
C ALA A 57 9.99 -2.76 -8.67
N GLY A 58 10.02 -3.94 -8.06
CA GLY A 58 11.06 -4.37 -7.15
C GLY A 58 10.88 -5.81 -6.69
N GLY A 59 11.54 -6.18 -5.60
CA GLY A 59 11.42 -7.52 -5.02
C GLY A 59 12.08 -7.63 -3.65
N GLU A 60 11.67 -8.65 -2.90
CA GLU A 60 12.13 -8.93 -1.54
C GLU A 60 12.42 -10.42 -1.35
N CYS A 61 13.34 -10.72 -0.43
CA CYS A 61 13.62 -12.10 -0.01
C CYS A 61 12.54 -12.53 1.00
N LYS A 62 11.85 -13.64 0.75
CA LYS A 62 10.74 -14.13 1.60
C LYS A 62 10.82 -15.62 1.87
N GLY A 63 10.32 -16.01 3.04
CA GLY A 63 10.18 -17.41 3.49
C GLY A 63 11.44 -17.99 4.14
N PHE A 64 11.30 -19.19 4.70
CA PHE A 64 12.36 -19.88 5.46
C PHE A 64 13.59 -20.23 4.60
N ILE A 65 13.37 -20.65 3.35
CA ILE A 65 14.45 -20.94 2.38
C ILE A 65 15.00 -19.64 1.76
N SER A 66 14.43 -18.47 2.13
CA SER A 66 14.72 -17.16 1.55
C SER A 66 14.68 -17.19 0.03
N ARG A 67 13.50 -17.26 -0.59
CA ARG A 67 13.36 -17.14 -2.05
C ARG A 67 13.14 -15.68 -2.45
N CYS A 68 13.55 -15.30 -3.64
CA CYS A 68 13.29 -13.97 -4.18
C CYS A 68 11.86 -13.89 -4.74
N PHE A 69 11.09 -12.92 -4.26
CA PHE A 69 9.74 -12.59 -4.74
C PHE A 69 9.72 -11.17 -5.31
N CYS A 70 9.27 -11.04 -6.55
CA CYS A 70 9.09 -9.78 -7.23
C CYS A 70 7.72 -9.18 -6.91
N ALA A 71 7.70 -7.87 -6.70
CA ALA A 71 6.53 -7.10 -6.30
C ALA A 71 6.09 -6.15 -7.42
N LYS A 72 4.79 -6.11 -7.68
CA LYS A 72 4.15 -5.12 -8.56
C LYS A 72 2.79 -4.69 -8.01
N LEU A 73 2.38 -3.50 -8.41
CA LEU A 73 1.04 -2.99 -8.14
C LEU A 73 0.00 -3.80 -8.93
N CYS A 74 -1.08 -4.14 -8.25
CA CYS A 74 -2.31 -4.76 -8.71
C CYS A 74 -3.47 -4.26 -7.81
#